data_AF-A0A0M2DRZ3-F1
#
_entry.id   AF-A0A0M2DRZ3-F1
#
_cell.length_a   1.000
_cell.length_b   1.000
_cell.length_c   1.000
_cell.angle_alpha   90.00
_cell.angle_beta   90.00
_cell.angle_gamma   90.00
#
_symmetry.space_group_name_H-M   'P 1'
#
loop_
_entity.id
_entity.type
_entity.pdbx_description
1 polymer ?
#
loop_
_entity_poly.entity_id
_entity_poly.type
_entity_poly.pdbx_seq_one_letter_code
_entity_poly.pdbx_strand_id
1 'polypeptide(L)'
;MNFDPSWGQAGQSIQQFWQEHWSKSLQTLQQMQSGAPMGLSAMPGLGAAPNPWAGIMDAMQSAMPQMATGSAQAVQFDAAKLQGLQQEYLQSVQSLADGKQIQALLSKDKRFAKPEWSANPVASMAAANYLLGSRMLTGMAEAVQGDEKTRNRVRFAVEQWVAAMAPSNFLALNADALNKVVETKGESLAQGIANLLADMRQGHVSMTDESLFTVGKNVATTEGAVVFENELFQLIEYKPLTAKVFEKPFLMVPPCINKFYILDLQPDNSVIRYAVSQGHRTFVVSWRNPDESQAHKSWDDYIEDGVLKAVSTVQDICEAPQINVLGFCVGGTMLSTAMAVLAARHAREHGQPQAAKPRSRAAAAKTGSKTAAAKVEAHAFPVASMTLLTTLIDFRDTGILDIFIDENMVRLREMQMGKGGLMKGQDMASTFSFLRPNDLVWNYVVGNYLKGETPPPFDLLYWNSDSTNLPGPFYAWYLRNLYLENNLIKPGVLTVCGEKIDMSQLKMPVYIYGSREDHIVPVAAAYASSQVLGGERRFVMGASGHIAGVINPPAKNKRSHWLREDGEFPEAFNDWLAEATEYPGSWWTDWSAWLGSHAGKQLAAPKSYGRARAYEAIEDAPGRYVLSKA
;
A
#
# COMPACT_ATOMS: atom_id res chain seq x y z
N MET A 1 -6.13 8.57 -15.04
CA MET A 1 -4.74 8.24 -15.33
C MET A 1 -4.67 7.81 -16.77
N ASN A 2 -4.88 8.76 -17.66
CA ASN A 2 -4.14 8.66 -18.91
C ASN A 2 -2.71 9.03 -18.52
N PHE A 3 -1.89 8.00 -18.32
CA PHE A 3 -0.44 8.09 -18.45
C PHE A 3 -0.13 8.76 -19.80
N ASP A 4 1.09 9.26 -19.95
CA ASP A 4 1.60 9.67 -21.27
C ASP A 4 1.11 8.66 -22.35
N PRO A 5 0.49 9.11 -23.45
CA PRO A 5 -0.06 8.21 -24.47
C PRO A 5 0.94 7.16 -24.99
N SER A 6 2.24 7.36 -24.79
CA SER A 6 3.33 6.38 -25.04
C SER A 6 3.35 5.17 -24.09
N TRP A 7 2.84 5.32 -22.86
CA TRP A 7 2.75 4.25 -21.85
C TRP A 7 1.36 3.66 -21.74
N GLY A 8 0.34 4.48 -22.02
CA GLY A 8 -0.94 3.96 -22.48
C GLY A 8 -0.71 2.96 -23.62
N GLN A 9 0.26 3.20 -24.49
CA GLN A 9 0.72 2.25 -25.52
C GLN A 9 1.47 1.03 -24.98
N ALA A 10 2.18 1.05 -23.85
CA ALA A 10 2.81 -0.13 -23.25
C ALA A 10 1.80 -1.02 -22.50
N GLY A 11 0.86 -0.41 -21.77
CA GLY A 11 -0.31 -1.10 -21.22
C GLY A 11 -1.24 -1.59 -22.34
N GLN A 12 -1.44 -0.80 -23.40
CA GLN A 12 -2.14 -1.21 -24.61
C GLN A 12 -1.34 -2.24 -25.41
N SER A 13 -0.01 -2.28 -25.36
CA SER A 13 0.79 -3.29 -26.08
C SER A 13 0.80 -4.60 -25.34
N ILE A 14 0.76 -4.60 -24.00
CA ILE A 14 0.51 -5.79 -23.19
C ILE A 14 -0.96 -6.23 -23.32
N GLN A 15 -1.91 -5.30 -23.36
CA GLN A 15 -3.33 -5.59 -23.58
C GLN A 15 -3.59 -6.05 -25.03
N GLN A 16 -2.89 -5.52 -26.03
CA GLN A 16 -2.91 -5.96 -27.43
C GLN A 16 -2.20 -7.29 -27.57
N PHE A 17 -1.06 -7.49 -26.92
CA PHE A 17 -0.40 -8.79 -26.80
C PHE A 17 -1.37 -9.80 -26.18
N TRP A 18 -2.10 -9.43 -25.12
CA TRP A 18 -3.14 -10.26 -24.52
C TRP A 18 -4.32 -10.50 -25.45
N GLN A 19 -4.82 -9.49 -26.17
CA GLN A 19 -5.89 -9.64 -27.15
C GLN A 19 -5.46 -10.52 -28.33
N GLU A 20 -4.24 -10.37 -28.83
CA GLU A 20 -3.65 -11.17 -29.89
C GLU A 20 -3.37 -12.60 -29.43
N HIS A 21 -2.83 -12.80 -28.23
CA HIS A 21 -2.54 -14.13 -27.71
C HIS A 21 -3.80 -14.86 -27.27
N TRP A 22 -4.79 -14.16 -26.74
CA TRP A 22 -6.09 -14.74 -26.40
C TRP A 22 -6.90 -15.05 -27.66
N SER A 23 -6.91 -14.17 -28.67
CA SER A 23 -7.52 -14.47 -29.97
C SER A 23 -6.84 -15.64 -30.67
N LYS A 24 -5.50 -15.74 -30.60
CA LYS A 24 -4.75 -16.93 -31.04
C LYS A 24 -5.14 -18.17 -30.24
N SER A 25 -5.28 -18.08 -28.93
CA SER A 25 -5.70 -19.20 -28.06
C SER A 25 -7.12 -19.69 -28.38
N LEU A 26 -8.05 -18.77 -28.68
CA LEU A 26 -9.40 -19.07 -29.17
C LEU A 26 -9.39 -19.68 -30.57
N GLN A 27 -8.50 -19.23 -31.46
CA GLN A 27 -8.29 -19.85 -32.78
C GLN A 27 -7.74 -21.27 -32.65
N THR A 28 -6.82 -21.51 -31.71
CA THR A 28 -6.30 -22.85 -31.40
C THR A 28 -7.41 -23.78 -30.87
N LEU A 29 -8.35 -23.25 -30.08
CA LEU A 29 -9.55 -23.99 -29.64
C LEU A 29 -10.48 -24.36 -30.80
N GLN A 30 -10.70 -23.44 -31.74
CA GLN A 30 -11.44 -23.74 -32.98
C GLN A 30 -10.74 -24.83 -33.82
N GLN A 31 -9.41 -24.80 -33.88
CA GLN A 31 -8.62 -25.81 -34.60
C GLN A 31 -8.61 -27.19 -33.92
N MET A 32 -8.65 -27.23 -32.58
CA MET A 32 -8.81 -28.48 -31.82
C MET A 32 -10.19 -29.11 -32.01
N GLN A 33 -11.26 -28.30 -32.12
CA GLN A 33 -12.60 -28.81 -32.46
C GLN A 33 -12.69 -29.34 -33.90
N SER A 34 -11.85 -28.86 -34.83
CA SER A 34 -11.84 -29.31 -36.23
C SER A 34 -10.87 -30.47 -36.52
N GLY A 35 -10.16 -31.01 -35.52
CA GLY A 35 -9.30 -32.20 -35.67
C GLY A 35 -8.06 -32.03 -36.56
N ALA A 36 -7.56 -30.81 -36.77
CA ALA A 36 -6.39 -30.54 -37.61
C ALA A 36 -5.06 -30.76 -36.83
N PRO A 37 -3.98 -31.27 -37.46
CA PRO A 37 -2.70 -31.45 -36.78
C PRO A 37 -2.04 -30.11 -36.43
N MET A 38 -1.64 -29.93 -35.17
CA MET A 38 -0.91 -28.75 -34.70
C MET A 38 0.51 -28.72 -35.26
N GLY A 39 0.86 -27.69 -36.04
CA GLY A 39 2.25 -27.41 -36.41
C GLY A 39 3.01 -26.73 -35.26
N LEU A 40 4.20 -27.25 -34.92
CA LEU A 40 5.11 -26.67 -33.91
C LEU A 40 5.50 -25.20 -34.15
N SER A 41 5.29 -24.69 -35.37
CA SER A 41 5.57 -23.31 -35.78
C SER A 41 4.48 -22.30 -35.38
N ALA A 42 3.33 -22.74 -34.87
CA ALA A 42 2.22 -21.87 -34.49
C ALA A 42 2.26 -21.43 -33.00
N MET A 43 3.26 -21.87 -32.23
CA MET A 43 3.42 -21.48 -30.82
C MET A 43 4.24 -20.19 -30.67
N PRO A 44 3.71 -19.14 -30.02
CA PRO A 44 4.49 -17.95 -29.71
C PRO A 44 5.64 -18.29 -28.76
N GLY A 45 6.87 -17.92 -29.11
CA GLY A 45 8.08 -18.18 -28.30
C GLY A 45 8.93 -19.37 -28.77
N LEU A 46 8.47 -20.14 -29.77
CA LEU A 46 9.26 -21.19 -30.43
C LEU A 46 9.55 -20.84 -31.90
N GLY A 47 9.79 -19.55 -32.18
CA GLY A 47 10.38 -19.14 -33.45
C GLY A 47 11.80 -19.70 -33.55
N ALA A 48 12.09 -20.44 -34.61
CA ALA A 48 13.40 -20.98 -34.92
C ALA A 48 14.40 -19.83 -35.20
N ALA A 49 14.95 -19.25 -34.13
CA ALA A 49 16.11 -18.35 -34.20
C ALA A 49 17.33 -19.09 -33.62
N PRO A 50 18.47 -19.14 -34.33
CA PRO A 50 19.71 -19.77 -33.83
C PRO A 50 20.26 -19.11 -32.55
N ASN A 51 19.70 -17.97 -32.17
CA ASN A 51 20.09 -17.26 -30.97
C ASN A 51 18.87 -16.55 -30.34
N PRO A 52 18.27 -17.12 -29.27
CA PRO A 52 17.17 -16.50 -28.51
C PRO A 52 17.51 -15.09 -28.01
N TRP A 53 18.81 -14.79 -27.87
CA TRP A 53 19.33 -13.48 -27.45
C TRP A 53 19.02 -12.34 -28.40
N ALA A 54 19.01 -12.58 -29.72
CA ALA A 54 18.75 -11.52 -30.68
C ALA A 54 17.29 -11.05 -30.59
N GLY A 55 16.35 -11.98 -30.45
CA GLY A 55 14.93 -11.64 -30.31
C GLY A 55 14.61 -10.96 -28.96
N ILE A 56 15.27 -11.37 -27.88
CA ILE A 56 15.10 -10.75 -26.56
C ILE A 56 15.74 -9.36 -26.54
N MET A 57 16.93 -9.18 -27.11
CA MET A 57 17.58 -7.87 -27.19
C MET A 57 16.86 -6.91 -28.14
N ASP A 58 16.35 -7.38 -29.28
CA ASP A 58 15.54 -6.57 -30.19
C ASP A 58 14.20 -6.19 -29.53
N ALA A 59 13.55 -7.11 -28.82
CA ALA A 59 12.34 -6.81 -28.06
C ALA A 59 12.60 -5.82 -26.91
N MET A 60 13.72 -5.96 -26.20
CA MET A 60 14.09 -5.06 -25.10
C MET A 60 14.55 -3.70 -25.62
N GLN A 61 15.31 -3.63 -26.72
CA GLN A 61 15.75 -2.40 -27.38
C GLN A 61 14.62 -1.67 -28.11
N SER A 62 13.60 -2.38 -28.60
CA SER A 62 12.41 -1.76 -29.20
C SER A 62 11.39 -1.30 -28.16
N ALA A 63 11.27 -2.02 -27.04
CA ALA A 63 10.37 -1.65 -25.95
C ALA A 63 10.95 -0.59 -24.99
N MET A 64 12.27 -0.57 -24.76
CA MET A 64 12.91 0.37 -23.81
C MET A 64 12.76 1.86 -24.16
N PRO A 65 12.86 2.32 -25.42
CA PRO A 65 12.68 3.74 -25.76
C PRO A 65 11.24 4.22 -25.56
N GLN A 66 10.26 3.33 -25.75
CA GLN A 66 8.83 3.64 -25.53
C GLN A 66 8.47 3.60 -24.03
N MET A 67 9.21 2.79 -23.26
CA MET A 67 9.16 2.72 -21.80
C MET A 67 10.17 3.67 -21.10
N ALA A 68 10.69 4.67 -21.78
CA ALA A 68 11.61 5.65 -21.20
C ALA A 68 11.36 7.03 -21.81
N THR A 69 10.13 7.53 -21.71
CA THR A 69 9.88 8.94 -22.02
C THR A 69 10.39 9.82 -20.88
N GLY A 70 11.69 10.15 -20.92
CA GLY A 70 12.29 11.11 -19.97
C GLY A 70 13.81 11.24 -19.99
N SER A 71 14.56 10.23 -20.43
CA SER A 71 16.01 10.36 -20.61
C SER A 71 16.48 9.51 -21.78
N ALA A 72 16.85 10.18 -22.87
CA ALA A 72 17.56 9.59 -24.00
C ALA A 72 19.04 9.29 -23.65
N GLN A 73 19.29 8.69 -22.49
CA GLN A 73 20.58 8.09 -22.17
C GLN A 73 20.45 6.60 -22.43
N ALA A 74 21.15 6.11 -23.44
CA ALA A 74 21.25 4.69 -23.69
C ALA A 74 21.71 3.99 -22.40
N VAL A 75 20.91 3.03 -21.91
CA VAL A 75 21.23 2.23 -20.74
C VAL A 75 22.58 1.56 -20.96
N GLN A 76 23.56 1.89 -20.12
CA GLN A 76 24.90 1.31 -20.19
C GLN A 76 24.94 0.07 -19.30
N PHE A 77 25.71 -0.93 -19.71
CA PHE A 77 25.86 -2.18 -18.97
C PHE A 77 27.32 -2.45 -18.66
N ASP A 78 27.56 -3.11 -17.53
CA ASP A 78 28.86 -3.71 -17.24
C ASP A 78 29.14 -4.87 -18.21
N ALA A 79 30.06 -4.63 -19.14
CA ALA A 79 30.40 -5.58 -20.20
C ALA A 79 30.97 -6.90 -19.66
N ALA A 80 31.74 -6.87 -18.57
CA ALA A 80 32.32 -8.08 -17.98
C ALA A 80 31.23 -8.92 -17.30
N LYS A 81 30.31 -8.26 -16.56
CA LYS A 81 29.16 -8.94 -15.99
C LYS A 81 28.28 -9.55 -17.07
N LEU A 82 27.93 -8.79 -18.12
CA LEU A 82 27.13 -9.29 -19.23
C LEU A 82 27.75 -10.51 -19.91
N GLN A 83 29.07 -10.50 -20.13
CA GLN A 83 29.75 -11.62 -20.76
C GLN A 83 29.72 -12.88 -19.88
N GLY A 84 29.98 -12.76 -18.57
CA GLY A 84 29.91 -13.89 -17.64
C GLY A 84 28.50 -14.48 -17.53
N LEU A 85 27.52 -13.59 -17.45
CA LEU A 85 26.09 -13.87 -17.46
C LEU A 85 25.66 -14.66 -18.72
N GLN A 86 26.11 -14.22 -19.90
CA GLN A 86 25.84 -14.92 -21.16
C GLN A 86 26.46 -16.33 -21.21
N GLN A 87 27.69 -16.47 -20.70
CA GLN A 87 28.37 -17.76 -20.63
C GLN A 87 27.66 -18.73 -19.69
N GLU A 88 27.24 -18.29 -18.50
CA GLU A 88 26.48 -19.11 -17.55
C GLU A 88 25.15 -19.59 -18.16
N TYR A 89 24.44 -18.71 -18.86
CA TYR A 89 23.18 -19.07 -19.52
C TYR A 89 23.39 -20.13 -20.61
N LEU A 90 24.38 -19.96 -21.49
CA LEU A 90 24.67 -20.92 -22.55
C LEU A 90 25.04 -22.29 -21.99
N GLN A 91 25.87 -22.32 -20.93
CA GLN A 91 26.21 -23.57 -20.23
C GLN A 91 24.97 -24.21 -19.61
N SER A 92 24.13 -23.42 -18.94
CA SER A 92 22.92 -23.91 -18.27
C SER A 92 21.88 -24.46 -19.25
N VAL A 93 21.73 -23.84 -20.44
CA VAL A 93 20.85 -24.34 -21.50
C VAL A 93 21.38 -25.64 -22.09
N GLN A 94 22.69 -25.74 -22.32
CA GLN A 94 23.30 -26.99 -22.82
C GLN A 94 23.08 -28.15 -21.85
N SER A 95 23.18 -27.91 -20.55
CA SER A 95 22.96 -28.95 -19.54
C SER A 95 21.50 -29.33 -19.31
N LEU A 96 20.52 -28.61 -19.91
CA LEU A 96 19.12 -29.07 -19.95
C LEU A 96 18.94 -30.33 -20.82
N ALA A 97 19.84 -30.57 -21.78
CA ALA A 97 19.78 -31.74 -22.66
C ALA A 97 19.85 -33.09 -21.90
N ASP A 98 20.46 -33.09 -20.70
CA ASP A 98 20.63 -34.28 -19.87
C ASP A 98 19.42 -34.60 -18.97
N GLY A 99 18.36 -33.77 -19.00
CA GLY A 99 17.06 -34.00 -18.33
C GLY A 99 17.06 -33.92 -16.79
N LYS A 100 18.13 -34.34 -16.11
CA LYS A 100 18.25 -34.35 -14.63
C LYS A 100 18.23 -32.95 -14.02
N GLN A 101 18.73 -31.95 -14.74
CA GLN A 101 18.73 -30.56 -14.27
C GLN A 101 17.35 -29.89 -14.33
N ILE A 102 16.46 -30.34 -15.22
CA ILE A 102 15.11 -29.77 -15.37
C ILE A 102 14.37 -29.89 -14.04
N GLN A 103 14.34 -31.08 -13.44
CA GLN A 103 13.64 -31.30 -12.18
C GLN A 103 14.22 -30.47 -11.03
N ALA A 104 15.55 -30.32 -10.98
CA ALA A 104 16.24 -29.49 -9.98
C ALA A 104 16.00 -27.98 -10.15
N LEU A 105 15.68 -27.52 -11.37
CA LEU A 105 15.30 -26.14 -11.64
C LEU A 105 13.84 -25.90 -11.26
N LEU A 106 12.93 -26.78 -11.68
CA LEU A 106 11.50 -26.66 -11.41
C LEU A 106 11.20 -26.65 -9.90
N SER A 107 11.89 -27.45 -9.11
CA SER A 107 11.68 -27.52 -7.66
C SER A 107 12.03 -26.23 -6.91
N LYS A 108 12.77 -25.30 -7.54
CA LYS A 108 13.12 -24.00 -6.95
C LYS A 108 12.00 -22.97 -7.08
N ASP A 109 11.00 -23.21 -7.91
CA ASP A 109 9.89 -22.30 -8.14
C ASP A 109 8.54 -22.98 -7.87
N LYS A 110 7.78 -22.42 -6.93
CA LYS A 110 6.50 -22.99 -6.48
C LYS A 110 5.48 -23.13 -7.63
N ARG A 111 5.57 -22.31 -8.68
CA ARG A 111 4.65 -22.37 -9.85
C ARG A 111 4.75 -23.70 -10.59
N PHE A 112 5.93 -24.32 -10.58
CA PHE A 112 6.21 -25.55 -11.33
C PHE A 112 6.44 -26.76 -10.42
N ALA A 113 6.12 -26.64 -9.13
CA ALA A 113 6.41 -27.67 -8.13
C ALA A 113 5.47 -28.89 -8.19
N LYS A 114 4.30 -28.77 -8.83
CA LYS A 114 3.36 -29.89 -8.89
C LYS A 114 3.81 -31.00 -9.86
N PRO A 115 3.46 -32.27 -9.61
CA PRO A 115 3.92 -33.41 -10.42
C PRO A 115 3.56 -33.30 -11.91
N GLU A 116 2.42 -32.68 -12.25
CA GLU A 116 1.91 -32.55 -13.62
C GLU A 116 2.88 -31.75 -14.51
N TRP A 117 3.58 -30.77 -13.92
CA TRP A 117 4.62 -30.01 -14.62
C TRP A 117 5.81 -30.88 -15.00
N SER A 118 6.26 -31.73 -14.09
CA SER A 118 7.39 -32.65 -14.35
C SER A 118 6.98 -33.82 -15.26
N ALA A 119 5.71 -34.22 -15.24
CA ALA A 119 5.19 -35.31 -16.07
C ALA A 119 4.96 -34.89 -17.53
N ASN A 120 4.83 -33.59 -17.83
CA ASN A 120 4.62 -33.08 -19.18
C ASN A 120 5.95 -32.57 -19.79
N PRO A 121 6.51 -33.24 -20.84
CA PRO A 121 7.80 -32.86 -21.42
C PRO A 121 7.84 -31.44 -22.02
N VAL A 122 6.74 -30.97 -22.58
CA VAL A 122 6.66 -29.63 -23.20
C VAL A 122 6.60 -28.57 -22.10
N ALA A 123 5.76 -28.77 -21.09
CA ALA A 123 5.61 -27.82 -19.99
C ALA A 123 6.88 -27.75 -19.11
N SER A 124 7.52 -28.89 -18.82
CA SER A 124 8.77 -28.92 -18.07
C SER A 124 9.93 -28.24 -18.79
N MET A 125 10.07 -28.45 -20.10
CA MET A 125 11.07 -27.77 -20.92
C MET A 125 10.80 -26.27 -21.04
N ALA A 126 9.54 -25.87 -21.21
CA ALA A 126 9.16 -24.45 -21.24
C ALA A 126 9.47 -23.76 -19.90
N ALA A 127 9.10 -24.38 -18.78
CA ALA A 127 9.39 -23.89 -17.43
C ALA A 127 10.90 -23.78 -17.16
N ALA A 128 11.70 -24.77 -17.56
CA ALA A 128 13.14 -24.75 -17.39
C ALA A 128 13.81 -23.61 -18.19
N ASN A 129 13.46 -23.46 -19.46
CA ASN A 129 13.96 -22.36 -20.30
C ASN A 129 13.55 -21.00 -19.75
N TYR A 130 12.29 -20.88 -19.29
CA TYR A 130 11.80 -19.68 -18.63
C TYR A 130 12.60 -19.33 -17.37
N LEU A 131 12.89 -20.28 -16.49
CA LEU A 131 13.67 -20.03 -15.26
C LEU A 131 15.10 -19.59 -15.56
N LEU A 132 15.75 -20.19 -16.56
CA LEU A 132 17.07 -19.77 -16.99
C LEU A 132 17.05 -18.38 -17.63
N GLY A 133 16.08 -18.11 -18.50
CA GLY A 133 15.89 -16.80 -19.12
C GLY A 133 15.54 -15.71 -18.09
N SER A 134 14.73 -16.03 -17.09
CA SER A 134 14.40 -15.14 -15.98
C SER A 134 15.64 -14.76 -15.19
N ARG A 135 16.44 -15.74 -14.75
CA ARG A 135 17.73 -15.47 -14.09
C ARG A 135 18.60 -14.57 -14.96
N MET A 136 18.57 -14.83 -16.26
CA MET A 136 19.38 -14.10 -17.19
C MET A 136 19.02 -12.61 -17.22
N LEU A 137 17.73 -12.33 -17.46
CA LEU A 137 17.22 -10.97 -17.56
C LEU A 137 17.39 -10.20 -16.25
N THR A 138 17.15 -10.85 -15.11
CA THR A 138 17.39 -10.25 -13.79
C THR A 138 18.86 -9.89 -13.60
N GLY A 139 19.78 -10.79 -13.96
CA GLY A 139 21.22 -10.50 -13.91
C GLY A 139 21.61 -9.32 -14.82
N MET A 140 21.02 -9.21 -16.01
CA MET A 140 21.25 -8.06 -16.90
C MET A 140 20.74 -6.75 -16.29
N ALA A 141 19.57 -6.76 -15.64
CA ALA A 141 19.04 -5.61 -14.94
C ALA A 141 19.99 -5.18 -13.79
N GLU A 142 20.61 -6.14 -13.09
CA GLU A 142 21.62 -5.85 -12.07
C GLU A 142 22.93 -5.29 -12.64
N ALA A 143 23.26 -5.66 -13.89
CA ALA A 143 24.43 -5.19 -14.62
C ALA A 143 24.26 -3.78 -15.24
N VAL A 144 23.06 -3.18 -15.17
CA VAL A 144 22.82 -1.80 -15.58
C VAL A 144 23.66 -0.84 -14.75
N GLN A 145 24.36 0.05 -15.44
CA GLN A 145 25.08 1.19 -14.87
C GLN A 145 24.21 2.43 -14.93
N GLY A 146 24.30 3.27 -13.89
CA GLY A 146 23.52 4.49 -13.77
C GLY A 146 23.17 4.79 -12.31
N ASP A 147 22.39 5.85 -12.11
CA ASP A 147 21.81 6.13 -10.81
C ASP A 147 20.84 5.02 -10.35
N GLU A 148 20.58 4.99 -9.04
CA GLU A 148 19.73 3.98 -8.42
C GLU A 148 18.31 3.98 -8.98
N LYS A 149 17.77 5.16 -9.29
CA LYS A 149 16.45 5.33 -9.91
C LYS A 149 16.38 4.59 -11.26
N THR A 150 17.35 4.78 -12.13
CA THR A 150 17.44 4.12 -13.44
C THR A 150 17.60 2.61 -13.29
N ARG A 151 18.44 2.14 -12.37
CA ARG A 151 18.61 0.70 -12.11
C ARG A 151 17.32 0.06 -11.61
N ASN A 152 16.61 0.72 -10.69
CA ASN A 152 15.33 0.25 -10.16
C ASN A 152 14.23 0.25 -11.24
N ARG A 153 14.21 1.25 -12.13
CA ARG A 153 13.31 1.29 -13.30
C ARG A 153 13.50 0.07 -14.20
N VAL A 154 14.74 -0.23 -14.59
CA VAL A 154 15.04 -1.37 -15.46
C VAL A 154 14.73 -2.69 -14.76
N ARG A 155 15.12 -2.83 -13.48
CA ARG A 155 14.80 -4.03 -12.69
C ARG A 155 13.31 -4.29 -12.63
N PHE A 156 12.52 -3.27 -12.30
CA PHE A 156 11.08 -3.39 -12.24
C PHE A 156 10.48 -3.80 -13.59
N ALA A 157 10.86 -3.13 -14.69
CA ALA A 157 10.39 -3.49 -16.03
C ALA A 157 10.72 -4.93 -16.41
N VAL A 158 11.93 -5.40 -16.07
CA VAL A 158 12.35 -6.79 -16.28
C VAL A 158 11.53 -7.75 -15.44
N GLU A 159 11.31 -7.46 -14.15
CA GLU A 159 10.48 -8.29 -13.26
C GLU A 159 9.05 -8.42 -13.78
N GLN A 160 8.45 -7.33 -14.25
CA GLN A 160 7.13 -7.33 -14.89
C GLN A 160 7.10 -8.21 -16.13
N TRP A 161 8.08 -8.05 -17.02
CA TRP A 161 8.16 -8.81 -18.25
C TRP A 161 8.38 -10.30 -18.00
N VAL A 162 9.33 -10.65 -17.12
CA VAL A 162 9.58 -12.02 -16.67
C VAL A 162 8.29 -12.62 -16.13
N ALA A 163 7.60 -11.95 -15.21
CA ALA A 163 6.41 -12.53 -14.63
C ALA A 163 5.27 -12.72 -15.64
N ALA A 164 5.09 -11.78 -16.57
CA ALA A 164 4.08 -11.89 -17.63
C ALA A 164 4.35 -13.06 -18.58
N MET A 165 5.62 -13.34 -18.87
CA MET A 165 6.06 -14.39 -19.78
C MET A 165 6.13 -15.78 -19.13
N ALA A 166 5.74 -15.93 -17.87
CA ALA A 166 5.75 -17.23 -17.19
C ALA A 166 4.86 -18.25 -17.93
N PRO A 167 5.36 -19.46 -18.24
CA PRO A 167 4.59 -20.51 -18.93
C PRO A 167 3.28 -20.87 -18.23
N SER A 168 3.21 -20.70 -16.91
CA SER A 168 2.00 -20.90 -16.12
C SER A 168 0.83 -20.00 -16.54
N ASN A 169 1.10 -18.85 -17.17
CA ASN A 169 0.05 -17.89 -17.53
C ASN A 169 -0.69 -18.30 -18.82
N PHE A 170 -0.18 -19.29 -19.57
CA PHE A 170 -0.72 -19.68 -20.87
C PHE A 170 -1.30 -21.09 -20.80
N LEU A 171 -2.59 -21.24 -21.13
CA LEU A 171 -3.29 -22.54 -21.09
C LEU A 171 -2.54 -23.65 -21.83
N ALA A 172 -1.99 -23.35 -23.01
CA ALA A 172 -1.28 -24.33 -23.84
C ALA A 172 0.00 -24.90 -23.19
N LEU A 173 0.60 -24.16 -22.26
CA LEU A 173 1.84 -24.56 -21.56
C LEU A 173 1.60 -24.92 -20.09
N ASN A 174 0.41 -24.66 -19.57
CA ASN A 174 0.07 -24.88 -18.17
C ASN A 174 -0.43 -26.32 -17.95
N ALA A 175 0.48 -27.22 -17.58
CA ALA A 175 0.18 -28.64 -17.36
C ALA A 175 -0.87 -28.86 -16.26
N ASP A 176 -0.86 -28.06 -15.21
CA ASP A 176 -1.82 -28.14 -14.10
C ASP A 176 -3.24 -27.74 -14.55
N ALA A 177 -3.37 -26.65 -15.32
CA ALA A 177 -4.65 -26.24 -15.89
C ALA A 177 -5.16 -27.24 -16.93
N LEU A 178 -4.31 -27.73 -17.83
CA LEU A 178 -4.67 -28.76 -18.82
C LEU A 178 -5.14 -30.05 -18.13
N ASN A 179 -4.45 -30.47 -17.08
CA ASN A 179 -4.89 -31.64 -16.30
C ASN A 179 -6.28 -31.40 -15.69
N LYS A 180 -6.53 -30.22 -15.12
CA LYS A 180 -7.85 -29.86 -14.58
C LYS A 180 -8.96 -29.87 -15.64
N VAL A 181 -8.67 -29.41 -16.86
CA VAL A 181 -9.59 -29.48 -18.00
C VAL A 181 -9.94 -30.92 -18.33
N VAL A 182 -8.97 -31.83 -18.32
CA VAL A 182 -9.19 -33.26 -18.56
C VAL A 182 -10.02 -33.88 -17.44
N GLU A 183 -9.65 -33.65 -16.17
CA GLU A 183 -10.36 -34.16 -14.99
C GLU A 183 -11.84 -33.74 -14.96
N THR A 184 -12.11 -32.49 -15.30
CA THR A 184 -13.47 -31.91 -15.29
C THR A 184 -14.20 -32.05 -16.62
N LYS A 185 -13.60 -32.74 -17.61
CA LYS A 185 -14.15 -32.89 -18.97
C LYS A 185 -14.51 -31.53 -19.62
N GLY A 186 -13.73 -30.50 -19.34
CA GLY A 186 -13.88 -29.15 -19.90
C GLY A 186 -14.72 -28.17 -19.08
N GLU A 187 -15.38 -28.62 -18.01
CA GLU A 187 -16.22 -27.75 -17.16
C GLU A 187 -15.41 -26.63 -16.51
N SER A 188 -14.18 -26.92 -16.05
CA SER A 188 -13.29 -25.91 -15.46
C SER A 188 -12.97 -24.76 -16.41
N LEU A 189 -12.72 -25.06 -17.69
CA LEU A 189 -12.42 -24.04 -18.69
C LEU A 189 -13.66 -23.23 -19.07
N ALA A 190 -14.82 -23.89 -19.19
CA ALA A 190 -16.08 -23.21 -19.46
C ALA A 190 -16.42 -22.20 -18.35
N GLN A 191 -16.23 -22.59 -17.08
CA GLN A 191 -16.39 -21.69 -15.94
C GLN A 191 -15.36 -20.56 -15.97
N GLY A 192 -14.09 -20.83 -16.30
CA GLY A 192 -13.06 -19.81 -16.38
C GLY A 192 -13.31 -18.76 -17.48
N ILE A 193 -13.85 -19.17 -18.63
CA ILE A 193 -14.31 -18.26 -19.68
C ILE A 193 -15.50 -17.43 -19.19
N ALA A 194 -16.45 -18.03 -18.47
CA ALA A 194 -17.58 -17.29 -17.89
C ALA A 194 -17.10 -16.22 -16.90
N ASN A 195 -16.12 -16.55 -16.06
CA ASN A 195 -15.50 -15.60 -15.11
C ASN A 195 -14.81 -14.45 -15.86
N LEU A 196 -14.03 -14.74 -16.91
CA LEU A 196 -13.39 -13.72 -17.73
C LEU A 196 -14.41 -12.78 -18.39
N LEU A 197 -15.49 -13.32 -18.95
CA LEU A 197 -16.54 -12.52 -19.57
C LEU A 197 -17.28 -11.64 -18.54
N ALA A 198 -17.45 -12.12 -17.31
CA ALA A 198 -18.01 -11.32 -16.23
C ALA A 198 -17.08 -10.15 -15.86
N ASP A 199 -15.78 -10.41 -15.68
CA ASP A 199 -14.77 -9.39 -15.36
C ASP A 199 -14.63 -8.36 -16.49
N MET A 200 -14.68 -8.80 -17.76
CA MET A 200 -14.71 -7.89 -18.91
C MET A 200 -15.93 -6.96 -18.91
N ARG A 201 -17.10 -7.41 -18.46
CA ARG A 201 -18.30 -6.56 -18.32
C ARG A 201 -18.19 -5.59 -17.16
N GLN A 202 -17.51 -5.98 -16.08
CA GLN A 202 -17.27 -5.13 -14.92
C GLN A 202 -16.12 -4.14 -15.12
N GLY A 203 -15.27 -4.34 -16.14
CA GLY A 203 -14.18 -3.44 -16.50
C GLY A 203 -12.92 -3.58 -15.64
N HIS A 204 -12.84 -4.58 -14.77
CA HIS A 204 -11.68 -4.87 -13.93
C HIS A 204 -11.62 -6.36 -13.59
N VAL A 205 -10.43 -6.85 -13.24
CA VAL A 205 -10.21 -8.23 -12.80
C VAL A 205 -10.71 -8.35 -11.37
N SER A 206 -11.77 -9.13 -11.14
CA SER A 206 -12.18 -9.50 -9.77
C SER A 206 -11.00 -10.20 -9.10
N MET A 207 -10.77 -10.11 -7.79
CA MET A 207 -9.76 -10.96 -7.12
C MET A 207 -10.31 -11.64 -5.87
N THR A 208 -11.57 -11.34 -5.56
CA THR A 208 -12.38 -11.90 -4.49
C THR A 208 -13.82 -11.93 -5.00
N ASP A 209 -14.64 -12.81 -4.45
CA ASP A 209 -16.08 -12.72 -4.65
C ASP A 209 -16.63 -11.52 -3.86
N GLU A 210 -16.87 -10.40 -4.57
CA GLU A 210 -17.40 -9.17 -3.99
C GLU A 210 -18.86 -9.30 -3.52
N SER A 211 -19.62 -10.25 -4.08
CA SER A 211 -21.04 -10.44 -3.73
C SER A 211 -21.23 -10.87 -2.27
N LEU A 212 -20.17 -11.41 -1.67
CA LEU A 212 -20.12 -11.85 -0.29
C LEU A 212 -19.83 -10.72 0.70
N PHE A 213 -19.57 -9.48 0.25
CA PHE A 213 -19.27 -8.36 1.12
C PHE A 213 -20.25 -7.20 0.93
N THR A 214 -20.67 -6.60 2.04
CA THR A 214 -21.52 -5.42 2.07
C THR A 214 -21.14 -4.57 3.26
N VAL A 215 -20.63 -3.37 2.97
CA VAL A 215 -20.27 -2.35 3.98
C VAL A 215 -21.47 -2.05 4.89
N GLY A 216 -21.24 -2.12 6.19
CA GLY A 216 -22.26 -1.97 7.24
C GLY A 216 -23.07 -3.24 7.56
N LYS A 217 -22.90 -4.34 6.82
CA LYS A 217 -23.56 -5.63 7.13
C LYS A 217 -22.59 -6.70 7.59
N ASN A 218 -21.46 -6.85 6.92
CA ASN A 218 -20.45 -7.88 7.26
C ASN A 218 -18.99 -7.42 7.13
N VAL A 219 -18.76 -6.18 6.69
CA VAL A 219 -17.53 -5.41 6.86
C VAL A 219 -17.90 -4.02 7.38
N ALA A 220 -17.03 -3.34 8.13
CA ALA A 220 -17.34 -2.07 8.80
C ALA A 220 -18.55 -2.17 9.75
N THR A 221 -18.57 -3.20 10.59
CA THR A 221 -19.72 -3.54 11.44
C THR A 221 -19.51 -3.20 12.92
N THR A 222 -18.44 -2.48 13.29
CA THR A 222 -18.27 -2.08 14.69
C THR A 222 -19.32 -1.04 15.06
N GLU A 223 -20.12 -1.33 16.08
CA GLU A 223 -21.24 -0.48 16.51
C GLU A 223 -20.75 0.94 16.88
N GLY A 224 -21.39 1.95 16.31
CA GLY A 224 -21.04 3.35 16.47
C GLY A 224 -22.08 4.26 15.83
N ALA A 225 -21.87 5.57 15.90
CA ALA A 225 -22.72 6.56 15.26
C ALA A 225 -21.88 7.69 14.64
N VAL A 226 -22.38 8.27 13.55
CA VAL A 226 -21.89 9.54 13.03
C VAL A 226 -22.31 10.65 13.99
N VAL A 227 -21.34 11.40 14.52
CA VAL A 227 -21.55 12.46 15.55
C VAL A 227 -21.22 13.86 15.04
N PHE A 228 -20.63 13.95 13.86
CA PHE A 228 -20.37 15.21 13.15
C PHE A 228 -20.23 14.91 11.66
N GLU A 229 -20.59 15.87 10.82
CA GLU A 229 -20.29 15.82 9.40
C GLU A 229 -20.11 17.21 8.81
N ASN A 230 -19.30 17.28 7.76
CA ASN A 230 -19.20 18.45 6.90
C ASN A 230 -19.07 18.01 5.44
N GLU A 231 -18.67 18.94 4.56
CA GLU A 231 -18.50 18.63 3.15
C GLU A 231 -17.45 17.54 2.90
N LEU A 232 -16.39 17.44 3.72
CA LEU A 232 -15.23 16.58 3.49
C LEU A 232 -15.31 15.22 4.18
N PHE A 233 -15.94 15.12 5.35
CA PHE A 233 -15.95 13.87 6.11
C PHE A 233 -17.14 13.74 7.07
N GLN A 234 -17.38 12.50 7.50
CA GLN A 234 -18.19 12.13 8.66
C GLN A 234 -17.27 11.68 9.80
N LEU A 235 -17.50 12.17 11.01
CA LEU A 235 -16.83 11.71 12.22
C LEU A 235 -17.67 10.62 12.88
N ILE A 236 -17.11 9.43 13.03
CA ILE A 236 -17.77 8.29 13.67
C ILE A 236 -17.23 8.14 15.08
N GLU A 237 -18.11 8.04 16.08
CA GLU A 237 -17.79 7.61 17.44
C GLU A 237 -18.23 6.15 17.62
N TYR A 238 -17.33 5.30 18.12
CA TYR A 238 -17.65 3.89 18.36
C TYR A 238 -18.13 3.64 19.79
N LYS A 239 -19.04 2.67 19.93
CA LYS A 239 -19.59 2.26 21.22
C LYS A 239 -18.49 1.67 22.09
N PRO A 240 -18.31 2.14 23.34
CA PRO A 240 -17.40 1.49 24.28
C PRO A 240 -17.76 0.01 24.49
N LEU A 241 -16.75 -0.86 24.44
CA LEU A 241 -16.88 -2.30 24.75
C LEU A 241 -16.43 -2.65 26.18
N THR A 242 -16.07 -1.65 26.96
CA THR A 242 -15.60 -1.76 28.34
C THR A 242 -16.42 -0.84 29.25
N ALA A 243 -16.54 -1.19 30.54
CA ALA A 243 -17.24 -0.36 31.52
C ALA A 243 -16.52 0.97 31.81
N LYS A 244 -15.20 1.02 31.56
CA LYS A 244 -14.35 2.19 31.70
C LYS A 244 -13.52 2.41 30.45
N VAL A 245 -13.32 3.67 30.08
CA VAL A 245 -12.46 4.09 28.97
C VAL A 245 -11.38 5.06 29.46
N PHE A 246 -10.29 5.18 28.73
CA PHE A 246 -9.28 6.19 29.01
C PHE A 246 -9.80 7.63 28.84
N GLU A 247 -9.32 8.55 29.67
CA GLU A 247 -9.80 9.95 29.67
C GLU A 247 -9.43 10.73 28.41
N LYS A 248 -8.28 10.43 27.79
CA LYS A 248 -7.89 11.03 26.52
C LYS A 248 -8.51 10.20 25.38
N PRO A 249 -9.39 10.80 24.56
CA PRO A 249 -10.01 10.10 23.44
C PRO A 249 -8.98 9.82 22.34
N PHE A 250 -9.34 8.92 21.42
CA PHE A 250 -8.46 8.44 20.39
C PHE A 250 -9.07 8.63 19.00
N LEU A 251 -8.43 9.44 18.16
CA LEU A 251 -8.88 9.76 16.80
C LEU A 251 -8.01 9.05 15.76
N MET A 252 -8.63 8.35 14.82
CA MET A 252 -7.97 7.77 13.65
C MET A 252 -8.28 8.56 12.38
N VAL A 253 -7.23 8.86 11.63
CA VAL A 253 -7.22 9.55 10.34
C VAL A 253 -6.75 8.54 9.27
N PRO A 254 -7.68 7.79 8.65
CA PRO A 254 -7.37 6.85 7.58
C PRO A 254 -6.97 7.59 6.29
N PRO A 255 -6.42 6.89 5.28
CA PRO A 255 -6.18 7.50 3.97
C PRO A 255 -7.50 7.96 3.32
N CYS A 256 -7.41 8.97 2.45
CA CYS A 256 -8.50 9.41 1.57
C CYS A 256 -8.40 8.84 0.15
N ILE A 257 -7.38 8.00 -0.12
CA ILE A 257 -7.15 7.28 -1.38
C ILE A 257 -8.07 6.07 -1.55
N ASN A 258 -8.37 5.40 -0.43
CA ASN A 258 -9.34 4.33 -0.29
C ASN A 258 -10.14 4.57 1.00
N LYS A 259 -11.18 3.78 1.24
CA LYS A 259 -12.10 4.01 2.36
C LYS A 259 -11.54 3.58 3.72
N PHE A 260 -12.09 4.15 4.79
CA PHE A 260 -11.56 3.94 6.15
C PHE A 260 -11.63 2.50 6.66
N TYR A 261 -12.56 1.70 6.14
CA TYR A 261 -12.91 0.40 6.71
C TYR A 261 -11.84 -0.67 6.55
N ILE A 262 -10.67 -0.36 5.98
CA ILE A 262 -9.46 -1.17 6.18
C ILE A 262 -9.08 -1.30 7.65
N LEU A 263 -9.38 -0.29 8.47
CA LEU A 263 -9.19 -0.32 9.91
C LEU A 263 -10.35 -1.02 10.65
N ASP A 264 -11.46 -1.32 9.96
CA ASP A 264 -12.66 -1.96 10.50
C ASP A 264 -13.25 -2.94 9.49
N LEU A 265 -12.50 -3.97 9.12
CA LEU A 265 -12.95 -4.98 8.18
C LEU A 265 -14.02 -5.87 8.83
N GLN A 266 -13.69 -7.10 9.15
CA GLN A 266 -14.56 -8.00 9.89
C GLN A 266 -14.26 -7.91 11.40
N PRO A 267 -15.17 -8.39 12.28
CA PRO A 267 -14.95 -8.33 13.73
C PRO A 267 -13.62 -8.92 14.21
N ASP A 268 -13.11 -9.95 13.54
CA ASP A 268 -11.89 -10.66 13.93
C ASP A 268 -10.59 -9.97 13.48
N ASN A 269 -10.66 -8.98 12.59
CA ASN A 269 -9.51 -8.26 12.06
C ASN A 269 -9.70 -6.74 12.01
N SER A 270 -10.60 -6.22 12.84
CA SER A 270 -10.83 -4.78 13.02
C SER A 270 -9.86 -4.17 14.05
N VAL A 271 -9.04 -3.21 13.61
CA VAL A 271 -8.17 -2.39 14.47
C VAL A 271 -9.02 -1.48 15.36
N ILE A 272 -10.11 -0.93 14.81
CA ILE A 272 -11.06 -0.09 15.56
C ILE A 272 -11.66 -0.88 16.72
N ARG A 273 -12.26 -2.03 16.42
CA ARG A 273 -12.86 -2.89 17.44
C ARG A 273 -11.84 -3.30 18.50
N TYR A 274 -10.61 -3.60 18.07
CA TYR A 274 -9.52 -3.89 18.99
C TYR A 274 -9.25 -2.70 19.92
N ALA A 275 -9.02 -1.49 19.41
CA ALA A 275 -8.78 -0.30 20.23
C ALA A 275 -9.93 -0.01 21.21
N VAL A 276 -11.17 -0.15 20.77
CA VAL A 276 -12.36 0.00 21.62
C VAL A 276 -12.38 -1.06 22.73
N SER A 277 -12.04 -2.32 22.42
CA SER A 277 -11.94 -3.40 23.41
C SER A 277 -10.81 -3.20 24.43
N GLN A 278 -9.77 -2.42 24.08
CA GLN A 278 -8.68 -2.04 24.97
C GLN A 278 -9.02 -0.83 25.84
N GLY A 279 -10.26 -0.31 25.75
CA GLY A 279 -10.74 0.79 26.58
C GLY A 279 -10.44 2.17 26.02
N HIS A 280 -10.11 2.32 24.74
CA HIS A 280 -10.02 3.63 24.10
C HIS A 280 -11.40 4.14 23.68
N ARG A 281 -11.70 5.41 23.95
CA ARG A 281 -12.86 6.10 23.35
C ARG A 281 -12.49 6.51 21.93
N THR A 282 -12.89 5.70 20.96
CA THR A 282 -12.36 5.75 19.59
C THR A 282 -13.27 6.50 18.63
N PHE A 283 -12.65 7.35 17.80
CA PHE A 283 -13.26 8.08 16.71
C PHE A 283 -12.53 7.82 15.39
N VAL A 284 -13.25 7.88 14.26
CA VAL A 284 -12.68 7.79 12.91
C VAL A 284 -13.17 8.90 12.01
N VAL A 285 -12.28 9.43 11.20
CA VAL A 285 -12.64 10.25 10.03
C VAL A 285 -13.04 9.33 8.87
N SER A 286 -14.31 9.36 8.46
CA SER A 286 -14.80 8.73 7.24
C SER A 286 -14.90 9.77 6.13
N TRP A 287 -13.89 9.81 5.26
CA TRP A 287 -13.82 10.75 4.14
C TRP A 287 -15.00 10.59 3.18
N ARG A 288 -15.54 11.72 2.70
CA ARG A 288 -16.45 11.74 1.55
C ARG A 288 -15.68 11.36 0.29
N ASN A 289 -16.30 10.57 -0.57
CA ASN A 289 -15.80 10.36 -1.92
C ASN A 289 -16.07 11.62 -2.76
N PRO A 290 -15.05 12.33 -3.24
CA PRO A 290 -15.22 13.59 -3.96
C PRO A 290 -16.02 13.42 -5.26
N ASP A 291 -16.98 14.31 -5.46
CA ASP A 291 -17.68 14.52 -6.72
C ASP A 291 -17.28 15.89 -7.31
N GLU A 292 -17.89 16.26 -8.45
CA GLU A 292 -17.55 17.50 -9.17
C GLU A 292 -17.71 18.76 -8.30
N SER A 293 -18.58 18.74 -7.28
CA SER A 293 -18.71 19.88 -6.35
C SER A 293 -17.47 20.09 -5.50
N GLN A 294 -16.63 19.06 -5.31
CA GLN A 294 -15.41 19.09 -4.52
C GLN A 294 -14.14 19.09 -5.38
N ALA A 295 -14.27 19.15 -6.70
CA ALA A 295 -13.16 19.10 -7.65
C ALA A 295 -12.12 20.22 -7.47
N HIS A 296 -12.47 21.29 -6.76
CA HIS A 296 -11.61 22.43 -6.47
C HIS A 296 -10.90 22.36 -5.10
N LYS A 297 -11.25 21.39 -4.25
CA LYS A 297 -10.67 21.29 -2.91
C LYS A 297 -9.16 21.01 -2.99
N SER A 298 -8.41 21.66 -2.12
CA SER A 298 -6.95 21.69 -2.06
C SER A 298 -6.42 20.85 -0.91
N TRP A 299 -5.10 20.70 -0.83
CA TRP A 299 -4.46 20.10 0.34
C TRP A 299 -4.84 20.83 1.64
N ASP A 300 -4.80 22.16 1.62
CA ASP A 300 -5.14 23.02 2.77
C ASP A 300 -6.57 22.79 3.27
N ASP A 301 -7.55 22.61 2.38
CA ASP A 301 -8.94 22.31 2.77
C ASP A 301 -9.02 21.01 3.57
N TYR A 302 -8.31 19.96 3.14
CA TYR A 302 -8.30 18.68 3.85
C TYR A 302 -7.54 18.74 5.19
N ILE A 303 -6.57 19.65 5.33
CA ILE A 303 -5.85 19.86 6.58
C ILE A 303 -6.69 20.70 7.56
N GLU A 304 -7.24 21.84 7.12
CA GLU A 304 -8.02 22.76 7.95
C GLU A 304 -9.41 22.19 8.28
N ASP A 305 -10.23 21.99 7.26
CA ASP A 305 -11.63 21.59 7.39
C ASP A 305 -11.80 20.07 7.52
N GLY A 306 -10.74 19.30 7.30
CA GLY A 306 -10.70 17.85 7.54
C GLY A 306 -10.04 17.52 8.88
N VAL A 307 -8.72 17.39 8.88
CA VAL A 307 -7.97 16.84 10.02
C VAL A 307 -8.03 17.73 11.27
N LEU A 308 -7.73 19.02 11.16
CA LEU A 308 -7.78 19.94 12.30
C LEU A 308 -9.21 20.11 12.83
N LYS A 309 -10.19 20.14 11.94
CA LYS A 309 -11.60 20.12 12.34
C LYS A 309 -11.98 18.85 13.09
N ALA A 310 -11.51 17.68 12.66
CA ALA A 310 -11.74 16.43 13.38
C ALA A 310 -11.11 16.43 14.79
N VAL A 311 -9.87 16.90 14.91
CA VAL A 311 -9.16 17.02 16.20
C VAL A 311 -9.96 17.90 17.18
N SER A 312 -10.31 19.12 16.77
CA SER A 312 -11.08 20.05 17.60
C SER A 312 -12.47 19.51 17.94
N THR A 313 -13.16 18.88 16.99
CA THR A 313 -14.49 18.28 17.24
C THR A 313 -14.43 17.15 18.27
N VAL A 314 -13.41 16.30 18.23
CA VAL A 314 -13.23 15.25 19.25
C VAL A 314 -12.94 15.85 20.63
N GLN A 315 -12.11 16.91 20.70
CA GLN A 315 -11.86 17.63 21.94
C GLN A 315 -13.15 18.20 22.54
N ASP A 316 -14.00 18.83 21.71
CA ASP A 316 -15.27 19.41 22.12
C ASP A 316 -16.28 18.37 22.62
N ILE A 317 -16.41 17.25 21.91
CA ILE A 317 -17.29 16.13 22.27
C ILE A 317 -16.85 15.50 23.61
N CYS A 318 -15.54 15.39 23.82
CA CYS A 318 -14.98 14.69 24.98
C CYS A 318 -14.65 15.58 26.17
N GLU A 319 -14.69 16.91 26.01
CA GLU A 319 -14.17 17.87 26.99
C GLU A 319 -12.70 17.57 27.36
N ALA A 320 -11.95 17.07 26.39
CA ALA A 320 -10.59 16.61 26.60
C ALA A 320 -9.60 17.66 26.05
N PRO A 321 -8.75 18.28 26.90
CA PRO A 321 -7.76 19.24 26.42
C PRO A 321 -6.69 18.59 25.54
N GLN A 322 -6.49 17.28 25.66
CA GLN A 322 -5.59 16.51 24.80
C GLN A 322 -6.24 15.23 24.28
N ILE A 323 -5.91 14.85 23.05
CA ILE A 323 -6.32 13.58 22.44
C ILE A 323 -5.11 12.77 21.97
N ASN A 324 -5.27 11.47 21.77
CA ASN A 324 -4.30 10.67 21.01
C ASN A 324 -4.77 10.57 19.56
N VAL A 325 -3.84 10.56 18.62
CA VAL A 325 -4.15 10.49 17.18
C VAL A 325 -3.41 9.35 16.50
N LEU A 326 -4.01 8.77 15.46
CA LEU A 326 -3.39 7.80 14.57
C LEU A 326 -3.65 8.20 13.13
N GLY A 327 -2.62 8.12 12.29
CA GLY A 327 -2.74 8.26 10.85
C GLY A 327 -2.25 7.01 10.13
N PHE A 328 -2.92 6.65 9.04
CA PHE A 328 -2.55 5.49 8.22
C PHE A 328 -2.31 5.92 6.77
N CYS A 329 -1.19 5.47 6.18
CA CYS A 329 -0.79 5.81 4.80
C CYS A 329 -0.81 7.34 4.59
N VAL A 330 -1.43 7.85 3.51
CA VAL A 330 -1.54 9.31 3.28
C VAL A 330 -2.28 10.04 4.41
N GLY A 331 -3.15 9.36 5.15
CA GLY A 331 -3.80 9.92 6.34
C GLY A 331 -2.79 10.27 7.44
N GLY A 332 -1.68 9.53 7.55
CA GLY A 332 -0.56 9.88 8.44
C GLY A 332 0.27 11.06 7.95
N THR A 333 0.43 11.21 6.63
CA THR A 333 1.10 12.38 6.04
C THR A 333 0.26 13.65 6.27
N MET A 334 -1.05 13.55 6.05
CA MET A 334 -2.00 14.64 6.32
C MET A 334 -2.04 14.97 7.82
N LEU A 335 -2.13 13.95 8.69
CA LEU A 335 -2.10 14.13 10.14
C LEU A 335 -0.84 14.85 10.60
N SER A 336 0.33 14.42 10.13
CA SER A 336 1.61 15.06 10.50
C SER A 336 1.68 16.51 10.01
N THR A 337 1.15 16.79 8.81
CA THR A 337 1.05 18.16 8.28
C THR A 337 0.13 19.02 9.16
N ALA A 338 -1.05 18.49 9.53
CA ALA A 338 -1.98 19.16 10.43
C ALA A 338 -1.34 19.42 11.80
N MET A 339 -0.60 18.46 12.36
CA MET A 339 0.11 18.64 13.62
C MET A 339 1.18 19.72 13.53
N ALA A 340 1.86 19.87 12.39
CA ALA A 340 2.84 20.93 12.19
C ALA A 340 2.18 22.31 12.07
N VAL A 341 1.05 22.43 11.36
CA VAL A 341 0.21 23.64 11.35
C VAL A 341 -0.21 24.00 12.78
N LEU A 342 -0.73 23.03 13.53
CA LEU A 342 -1.18 23.22 14.90
C LEU A 342 -0.04 23.61 15.83
N ALA A 343 1.15 23.02 15.67
CA ALA A 343 2.34 23.37 16.44
C ALA A 343 2.80 24.81 16.15
N ALA A 344 2.79 25.24 14.89
CA ALA A 344 3.10 26.62 14.52
C ALA A 344 2.11 27.60 15.15
N ARG A 345 0.79 27.34 15.04
CA ARG A 345 -0.26 28.18 15.65
C ARG A 345 -0.12 28.25 17.16
N HIS A 346 0.06 27.10 17.81
CA HIS A 346 0.27 27.00 19.25
C HIS A 346 1.52 27.76 19.71
N ALA A 347 2.63 27.66 18.97
CA ALA A 347 3.86 28.38 19.26
C ALA A 347 3.72 29.90 19.12
N ARG A 348 2.89 30.39 18.20
CA ARG A 348 2.58 31.83 18.08
C ARG A 348 1.72 32.33 19.23
N GLU A 349 0.74 31.55 19.66
CA GLU A 349 -0.20 31.93 20.72
C GLU A 349 0.41 31.85 22.13
N HIS A 350 1.31 30.88 22.35
CA HIS A 350 1.81 30.55 23.69
C HIS A 350 3.33 30.55 23.82
N GLY A 351 4.07 30.85 22.75
CA GLY A 351 5.53 30.71 22.69
C GLY A 351 5.97 29.28 22.33
N GLN A 352 7.22 29.13 21.87
CA GLN A 352 7.72 27.81 21.46
C GLN A 352 7.76 26.82 22.64
N PRO A 353 7.28 25.57 22.46
CA PRO A 353 7.32 24.56 23.51
C PRO A 353 8.77 24.24 23.88
N GLN A 354 9.12 24.39 25.16
CA GLN A 354 10.40 23.89 25.68
C GLN A 354 10.38 22.36 25.69
N ALA A 355 11.45 21.73 25.19
CA ALA A 355 11.60 20.29 25.21
C ALA A 355 11.40 19.74 26.64
N ALA A 356 10.51 18.75 26.79
CA ALA A 356 10.36 18.04 28.05
C ALA A 356 11.70 17.39 28.40
N LYS A 357 12.37 17.84 29.46
CA LYS A 357 13.60 17.20 29.95
C LYS A 357 13.29 15.74 30.30
N PRO A 358 14.12 14.77 29.89
CA PRO A 358 13.97 13.39 30.33
C PRO A 358 14.04 13.38 31.86
N ARG A 359 12.92 13.04 32.51
CA ARG A 359 12.92 12.84 33.96
C ARG A 359 13.70 11.57 34.25
N SER A 360 14.93 11.73 34.70
CA SER A 360 15.67 10.61 35.30
C SER A 360 14.87 10.09 36.49
N ARG A 361 14.78 8.76 36.61
CA ARG A 361 14.03 8.04 37.66
C ARG A 361 14.56 8.29 39.09
N ALA A 362 15.56 9.16 39.26
CA ALA A 362 16.29 9.39 40.51
C ALA A 362 15.91 10.67 41.29
N ALA A 363 15.07 11.56 40.75
CA ALA A 363 14.79 12.86 41.39
C ALA A 363 13.37 13.02 41.97
N ALA A 364 12.61 11.93 42.16
CA ALA A 364 11.25 11.97 42.70
C ALA A 364 11.16 11.97 44.24
N ALA A 365 12.25 12.30 44.94
CA ALA A 365 12.26 12.41 46.39
C ALA A 365 12.86 13.75 46.81
N LYS A 366 12.01 14.60 47.39
CA LYS A 366 12.26 15.90 48.07
C LYS A 366 11.84 17.12 47.25
N THR A 367 10.59 17.53 47.45
CA THR A 367 10.24 18.84 48.03
C THR A 367 8.73 18.97 48.06
N GLY A 368 8.17 18.97 49.27
CA GLY A 368 6.77 19.30 49.51
C GLY A 368 6.60 20.81 49.59
N SER A 369 5.69 21.36 48.79
CA SER A 369 5.00 22.62 49.07
C SER A 369 3.68 22.64 48.29
N LYS A 370 2.56 22.60 49.02
CA LYS A 370 1.19 22.45 48.51
C LYS A 370 0.49 23.77 48.15
N THR A 371 1.21 24.88 48.03
CA THR A 371 0.59 26.22 47.88
C THR A 371 1.01 26.99 46.62
N ALA A 372 1.74 26.37 45.69
CA ALA A 372 2.07 26.94 44.38
C ALA A 372 1.41 26.18 43.19
N ALA A 373 0.43 25.31 43.46
CA ALA A 373 -0.16 24.41 42.47
C ALA A 373 -1.29 25.03 41.61
N ALA A 374 -1.47 26.35 41.63
CA ALA A 374 -2.63 27.02 41.02
C ALA A 374 -2.30 28.13 40.00
N LYS A 375 -1.05 28.31 39.58
CA LYS A 375 -0.70 29.25 38.50
C LYS A 375 0.42 28.67 37.63
N VAL A 376 0.17 28.71 36.32
CA VAL A 376 0.91 28.10 35.20
C VAL A 376 0.55 26.63 34.94
N GLU A 377 -0.71 26.36 34.56
CA GLU A 377 -0.92 25.31 33.55
C GLU A 377 -0.30 25.84 32.26
N ALA A 378 0.88 25.33 31.89
CA ALA A 378 1.38 25.49 30.55
C ALA A 378 0.26 25.01 29.60
N HIS A 379 -0.13 25.83 28.62
CA HIS A 379 -1.12 25.45 27.62
C HIS A 379 -0.59 24.20 26.92
N ALA A 380 -1.10 23.03 27.29
CA ALA A 380 -0.59 21.77 26.77
C ALA A 380 -0.95 21.68 25.29
N PHE A 381 -0.03 21.13 24.49
CA PHE A 381 -0.32 20.89 23.08
C PHE A 381 -1.55 19.98 22.94
N PRO A 382 -2.52 20.27 22.04
CA PRO A 382 -3.81 19.55 21.95
C PRO A 382 -3.73 18.05 21.66
N VAL A 383 -2.55 17.53 21.26
CA VAL A 383 -2.34 16.10 20.99
C VAL A 383 -1.29 15.55 21.94
N ALA A 384 -1.68 14.52 22.70
CA ALA A 384 -0.83 13.87 23.69
C ALA A 384 0.16 12.89 23.06
N SER A 385 -0.25 12.15 22.03
CA SER A 385 0.63 11.25 21.27
C SER A 385 0.11 11.03 19.85
N MET A 386 1.01 10.64 18.95
CA MET A 386 0.71 10.36 17.54
C MET A 386 1.17 8.96 17.14
N THR A 387 0.35 8.21 16.40
CA THR A 387 0.72 6.95 15.76
C THR A 387 0.73 7.11 14.25
N LEU A 388 1.79 6.66 13.58
CA LEU A 388 1.93 6.66 12.12
C LEU A 388 2.06 5.21 11.63
N LEU A 389 1.05 4.73 10.90
CA LEU A 389 1.05 3.39 10.32
C LEU A 389 1.40 3.48 8.83
N THR A 390 2.50 2.83 8.43
CA THR A 390 2.99 2.75 7.03
C THR A 390 2.84 4.09 6.32
N THR A 391 3.43 5.13 6.90
CA THR A 391 3.28 6.53 6.49
C THR A 391 4.59 7.05 5.94
N LEU A 392 4.53 7.81 4.84
CA LEU A 392 5.65 8.58 4.33
C LEU A 392 5.60 10.01 4.90
N ILE A 393 6.65 10.38 5.63
CA ILE A 393 6.97 11.78 5.97
C ILE A 393 8.15 12.25 5.13
N ASP A 394 9.14 11.37 4.98
CA ASP A 394 10.27 11.52 4.08
C ASP A 394 10.04 10.72 2.79
N PHE A 395 9.92 11.44 1.68
CA PHE A 395 9.66 10.89 0.34
C PHE A 395 10.94 10.72 -0.49
N ARG A 396 12.13 10.66 0.12
CA ARG A 396 13.39 10.41 -0.61
C ARG A 396 13.40 9.06 -1.33
N ASP A 397 12.84 8.03 -0.70
CA ASP A 397 12.71 6.69 -1.27
C ASP A 397 11.25 6.25 -1.21
N THR A 398 10.49 6.51 -2.27
CA THR A 398 9.08 6.13 -2.37
C THR A 398 8.90 4.75 -3.00
N GLY A 399 9.99 3.98 -3.10
CA GLY A 399 10.02 2.69 -3.75
C GLY A 399 9.67 2.79 -5.22
N ILE A 400 8.86 1.83 -5.66
CA ILE A 400 8.45 1.67 -7.06
C ILE A 400 7.71 2.87 -7.64
N LEU A 401 7.06 3.70 -6.82
CA LEU A 401 6.30 4.86 -7.28
C LEU A 401 7.20 5.95 -7.87
N ASP A 402 8.43 6.06 -7.39
CA ASP A 402 9.42 7.04 -7.88
C ASP A 402 9.71 6.87 -9.37
N ILE A 403 9.54 5.65 -9.90
CA ILE A 403 9.69 5.34 -11.32
C ILE A 403 8.75 6.17 -12.18
N PHE A 404 7.54 6.45 -11.70
CA PHE A 404 6.47 7.07 -12.49
C PHE A 404 6.34 8.58 -12.26
N ILE A 405 7.21 9.17 -11.44
CA ILE A 405 7.11 10.57 -11.03
C ILE A 405 8.35 11.32 -11.51
N ASP A 406 8.10 12.32 -12.36
CA ASP A 406 9.07 13.29 -12.83
C ASP A 406 8.41 14.66 -13.07
N GLU A 407 9.24 15.66 -13.35
CA GLU A 407 8.83 17.06 -13.53
C GLU A 407 7.78 17.22 -14.64
N ASN A 408 7.94 16.52 -15.77
CA ASN A 408 7.04 16.67 -16.92
C ASN A 408 5.66 16.10 -16.59
N MET A 409 5.64 14.93 -15.93
CA MET A 409 4.42 14.29 -15.46
C MET A 409 3.68 15.19 -14.46
N VAL A 410 4.37 15.71 -13.44
CA VAL A 410 3.74 16.55 -12.42
C VAL A 410 3.21 17.84 -13.05
N ARG A 411 3.98 18.49 -13.91
CA ARG A 411 3.54 19.69 -14.64
C ARG A 411 2.31 19.42 -15.51
N LEU A 412 2.24 18.26 -16.17
CA LEU A 412 1.06 17.87 -16.93
C LEU A 412 -0.18 17.73 -16.03
N ARG A 413 -0.04 17.15 -14.83
CA ARG A 413 -1.14 17.05 -13.87
C ARG A 413 -1.55 18.41 -13.31
N GLU A 414 -0.60 19.28 -13.00
CA GLU A 414 -0.88 20.66 -12.59
C GLU A 414 -1.68 21.42 -13.66
N MET A 415 -1.33 21.25 -14.94
CA MET A 415 -2.07 21.85 -16.07
C MET A 415 -3.46 21.23 -16.27
N GLN A 416 -3.59 19.91 -16.11
CA GLN A 416 -4.85 19.19 -16.36
C GLN A 416 -5.88 19.38 -15.26
N MET A 417 -5.44 19.36 -14.00
CA MET A 417 -6.35 19.27 -12.85
C MET A 417 -5.95 20.15 -11.66
N GLY A 418 -4.83 20.86 -11.71
CA GLY A 418 -4.35 21.69 -10.59
C GLY A 418 -5.23 22.91 -10.27
N LYS A 419 -6.15 23.28 -11.18
CA LYS A 419 -7.15 24.37 -10.98
C LYS A 419 -8.58 23.87 -10.86
N GLY A 420 -8.77 22.56 -10.69
CA GLY A 420 -10.08 21.92 -10.65
C GLY A 420 -10.11 20.65 -11.48
N GLY A 421 -11.02 19.74 -11.15
CA GLY A 421 -11.19 18.43 -11.77
C GLY A 421 -11.01 17.32 -10.73
N LEU A 422 -11.25 16.08 -11.16
CA LEU A 422 -11.10 14.91 -10.30
C LEU A 422 -10.07 13.95 -10.85
N MET A 423 -9.20 13.49 -9.96
CA MET A 423 -8.44 12.28 -10.15
C MET A 423 -9.35 11.09 -9.81
N LYS A 424 -9.78 10.34 -10.82
CA LYS A 424 -10.75 9.26 -10.64
C LYS A 424 -10.17 8.07 -9.87
N GLY A 425 -10.95 7.45 -9.00
CA GLY A 425 -10.51 6.30 -8.20
C GLY A 425 -10.09 5.10 -9.03
N GLN A 426 -10.79 4.80 -10.13
CA GLN A 426 -10.46 3.68 -11.04
C GLN A 426 -9.05 3.79 -11.63
N ASP A 427 -8.66 5.02 -11.94
CA ASP A 427 -7.35 5.33 -12.46
C ASP A 427 -6.26 5.10 -11.42
N MET A 428 -6.55 5.41 -10.16
CA MET A 428 -5.69 5.18 -9.00
C MET A 428 -5.58 3.71 -8.62
N ALA A 429 -6.70 2.99 -8.62
CA ALA A 429 -6.77 1.55 -8.39
C ALA A 429 -5.89 0.77 -9.37
N SER A 430 -5.91 1.18 -10.64
CA SER A 430 -5.12 0.57 -11.70
C SER A 430 -3.62 0.67 -11.38
N THR A 431 -3.14 1.85 -10.99
CA THR A 431 -1.73 2.07 -10.60
C THR A 431 -1.33 1.25 -9.39
N PHE A 432 -2.10 1.28 -8.30
CA PHE A 432 -1.79 0.46 -7.13
C PHE A 432 -1.83 -1.05 -7.42
N SER A 433 -2.64 -1.49 -8.39
CA SER A 433 -2.66 -2.88 -8.86
C SER A 433 -1.38 -3.24 -9.62
N PHE A 434 -0.82 -2.32 -10.42
CA PHE A 434 0.47 -2.52 -11.11
C PHE A 434 1.67 -2.59 -10.16
N LEU A 435 1.58 -2.00 -8.96
CA LEU A 435 2.66 -2.06 -7.96
C LEU A 435 2.67 -3.35 -7.15
N ARG A 436 1.69 -4.24 -7.34
CA ARG A 436 1.62 -5.48 -6.57
C ARG A 436 2.70 -6.48 -7.01
N PRO A 437 3.16 -7.33 -6.08
CA PRO A 437 3.98 -8.47 -6.44
C PRO A 437 3.28 -9.32 -7.51
N ASN A 438 3.99 -9.60 -8.60
CA ASN A 438 3.45 -10.26 -9.78
C ASN A 438 2.79 -11.61 -9.49
N ASP A 439 3.29 -12.31 -8.48
CA ASP A 439 2.75 -13.60 -8.06
C ASP A 439 1.28 -13.50 -7.58
N LEU A 440 0.84 -12.35 -7.04
CA LEU A 440 -0.53 -12.21 -6.55
C LEU A 440 -1.54 -12.11 -7.71
N VAL A 441 -1.17 -11.40 -8.79
CA VAL A 441 -2.03 -11.21 -9.97
C VAL A 441 -2.06 -12.47 -10.84
N TRP A 442 -0.89 -13.10 -11.07
CA TRP A 442 -0.83 -14.26 -11.96
C TRP A 442 -1.45 -15.52 -11.36
N ASN A 443 -1.31 -15.75 -10.06
CA ASN A 443 -2.00 -16.85 -9.41
C ASN A 443 -3.52 -16.74 -9.55
N TYR A 444 -4.04 -15.51 -9.50
CA TYR A 444 -5.45 -15.25 -9.72
C TYR A 444 -5.89 -15.57 -11.14
N VAL A 445 -5.21 -15.01 -12.15
CA VAL A 445 -5.51 -15.22 -13.57
C VAL A 445 -5.52 -16.71 -13.91
N VAL A 446 -4.53 -17.45 -13.40
CA VAL A 446 -4.42 -18.90 -13.62
C VAL A 446 -5.55 -19.66 -12.94
N GLY A 447 -5.82 -19.41 -11.66
CA GLY A 447 -6.90 -20.08 -10.92
C GLY A 447 -8.27 -19.77 -11.53
N ASN A 448 -8.58 -18.49 -11.72
CA ASN A 448 -9.89 -18.03 -12.13
C ASN A 448 -10.20 -18.35 -13.59
N TYR A 449 -9.31 -17.96 -14.52
CA TYR A 449 -9.62 -18.05 -15.95
C TYR A 449 -9.19 -19.38 -16.57
N LEU A 450 -8.07 -19.97 -16.13
CA LEU A 450 -7.59 -21.22 -16.72
C LEU A 450 -8.17 -22.46 -16.05
N LYS A 451 -8.46 -22.38 -14.74
CA LYS A 451 -8.99 -23.52 -13.95
C LYS A 451 -10.44 -23.36 -13.51
N GLY A 452 -11.09 -22.22 -13.78
CA GLY A 452 -12.47 -21.98 -13.39
C GLY A 452 -12.69 -21.96 -11.88
N GLU A 453 -11.64 -21.73 -11.11
CA GLU A 453 -11.72 -21.63 -9.66
C GLU A 453 -12.41 -20.32 -9.29
N THR A 454 -13.30 -20.35 -8.30
CA THR A 454 -13.87 -19.12 -7.77
C THR A 454 -12.85 -18.44 -6.86
N PRO A 455 -12.70 -17.11 -6.95
CA PRO A 455 -11.82 -16.36 -6.06
C PRO A 455 -12.19 -16.61 -4.59
N PRO A 456 -11.22 -16.85 -3.69
CA PRO A 456 -11.56 -16.93 -2.27
C PRO A 456 -12.13 -15.57 -1.79
N PRO A 457 -13.13 -15.58 -0.89
CA PRO A 457 -13.61 -14.35 -0.28
C PRO A 457 -12.52 -13.75 0.60
N PHE A 458 -12.00 -12.60 0.19
CA PHE A 458 -10.96 -11.89 0.90
C PHE A 458 -11.34 -10.42 1.03
N ASP A 459 -11.75 -10.05 2.23
CA ASP A 459 -12.17 -8.71 2.62
C ASP A 459 -11.16 -7.62 2.25
N LEU A 460 -9.85 -7.93 2.35
CA LEU A 460 -8.79 -7.02 1.94
C LEU A 460 -8.81 -6.67 0.45
N LEU A 461 -9.19 -7.63 -0.41
CA LEU A 461 -9.28 -7.38 -1.85
C LEU A 461 -10.56 -6.63 -2.19
N TYR A 462 -11.65 -6.89 -1.47
CA TYR A 462 -12.90 -6.11 -1.60
C TYR A 462 -12.69 -4.64 -1.23
N TRP A 463 -12.00 -4.38 -0.10
CA TRP A 463 -11.62 -3.01 0.26
C TRP A 463 -10.76 -2.33 -0.81
N ASN A 464 -9.90 -3.10 -1.47
CA ASN A 464 -9.01 -2.53 -2.46
C ASN A 464 -9.74 -2.12 -3.75
N SER A 465 -10.72 -2.91 -4.20
CA SER A 465 -11.53 -2.55 -5.37
C SER A 465 -12.44 -1.34 -5.11
N ASP A 466 -12.80 -1.09 -3.85
CA ASP A 466 -13.63 0.04 -3.43
C ASP A 466 -12.84 1.36 -3.29
N SER A 467 -12.42 1.89 -4.44
CA SER A 467 -11.57 3.08 -4.56
C SER A 467 -12.34 4.40 -4.34
N THR A 468 -11.61 5.50 -4.10
CA THR A 468 -12.17 6.86 -3.99
C THR A 468 -11.52 7.83 -4.97
N ASN A 469 -12.24 8.88 -5.35
CA ASN A 469 -11.71 10.00 -6.13
C ASN A 469 -10.83 10.90 -5.25
N LEU A 470 -10.00 11.73 -5.88
CA LEU A 470 -9.29 12.82 -5.22
C LEU A 470 -9.49 14.12 -5.99
N PRO A 471 -9.63 15.27 -5.32
CA PRO A 471 -9.66 16.56 -6.00
C PRO A 471 -8.34 16.85 -6.71
N GLY A 472 -8.43 17.42 -7.90
CA GLY A 472 -7.27 17.72 -8.75
C GLY A 472 -6.22 18.60 -8.07
N PRO A 473 -6.59 19.73 -7.43
CA PRO A 473 -5.64 20.60 -6.73
C PRO A 473 -4.95 19.89 -5.55
N PHE A 474 -5.69 19.11 -4.77
CA PHE A 474 -5.13 18.25 -3.72
C PHE A 474 -4.08 17.29 -4.29
N TYR A 475 -4.44 16.54 -5.33
CA TYR A 475 -3.57 15.51 -5.91
C TYR A 475 -2.31 16.11 -6.55
N ALA A 476 -2.45 17.19 -7.31
CA ALA A 476 -1.32 17.88 -7.94
C ALA A 476 -0.35 18.44 -6.89
N TRP A 477 -0.87 19.07 -5.83
CA TRP A 477 -0.06 19.57 -4.72
C TRP A 477 0.71 18.45 -4.03
N TYR A 478 0.04 17.32 -3.78
CA TYR A 478 0.62 16.14 -3.12
C TYR A 478 1.78 15.54 -3.93
N LEU A 479 1.60 15.40 -5.25
CA LEU A 479 2.68 14.92 -6.13
C LEU A 479 3.88 15.88 -6.15
N ARG A 480 3.63 17.17 -6.41
CA ARG A 480 4.66 18.21 -6.51
C ARG A 480 5.48 18.31 -5.24
N ASN A 481 4.81 18.54 -4.12
CA ASN A 481 5.48 18.92 -2.89
C ASN A 481 6.05 17.72 -2.15
N LEU A 482 5.46 16.53 -2.30
CA LEU A 482 5.88 15.38 -1.52
C LEU A 482 6.67 14.39 -2.37
N TYR A 483 6.05 13.76 -3.35
CA TYR A 483 6.73 12.74 -4.15
C TYR A 483 7.88 13.28 -5.00
N LEU A 484 7.72 14.46 -5.62
CA LEU A 484 8.74 15.00 -6.52
C LEU A 484 9.79 15.81 -5.77
N GLU A 485 9.37 16.77 -4.94
CA GLU A 485 10.31 17.71 -4.32
C GLU A 485 10.64 17.37 -2.86
N ASN A 486 9.87 16.48 -2.21
CA ASN A 486 10.03 16.10 -0.81
C ASN A 486 10.22 17.31 0.14
N ASN A 487 9.36 18.31 -0.03
CA ASN A 487 9.43 19.58 0.70
C ASN A 487 8.92 19.45 2.15
N LEU A 488 8.22 18.38 2.52
CA LEU A 488 7.65 18.19 3.86
C LEU A 488 8.72 18.13 4.97
N ILE A 489 9.87 17.53 4.65
CA ILE A 489 10.99 17.41 5.59
C ILE A 489 11.89 18.64 5.61
N LYS A 490 11.69 19.61 4.72
CA LYS A 490 12.52 20.81 4.59
C LYS A 490 11.91 21.95 5.42
N PRO A 491 12.49 22.31 6.58
CA PRO A 491 11.88 23.28 7.49
C PRO A 491 11.63 24.63 6.82
N GLY A 492 10.40 25.13 6.91
CA GLY A 492 9.99 26.45 6.41
C GLY A 492 9.82 26.57 4.89
N VAL A 493 10.07 25.50 4.12
CA VAL A 493 9.85 25.50 2.68
C VAL A 493 8.35 25.48 2.38
N LEU A 494 7.62 24.50 2.93
CA LEU A 494 6.18 24.42 2.76
C LEU A 494 5.43 25.44 3.60
N THR A 495 4.36 25.97 3.01
CA THR A 495 3.35 26.76 3.70
C THR A 495 2.02 26.05 3.50
N VAL A 496 1.36 25.65 4.59
CA VAL A 496 0.07 24.96 4.59
C VAL A 496 -0.82 25.63 5.61
N CYS A 497 -2.06 25.95 5.22
CA CYS A 497 -3.03 26.66 6.04
C CYS A 497 -2.47 27.98 6.63
N GLY A 498 -1.63 28.66 5.84
CA GLY A 498 -0.94 29.91 6.22
C GLY A 498 0.30 29.74 7.11
N GLU A 499 0.62 28.52 7.57
CA GLU A 499 1.75 28.27 8.47
C GLU A 499 2.95 27.66 7.77
N LYS A 500 4.14 28.06 8.20
CA LYS A 500 5.41 27.45 7.78
C LYS A 500 5.60 26.10 8.47
N ILE A 501 5.84 25.07 7.68
CA ILE A 501 5.90 23.69 8.18
C ILE A 501 7.32 23.32 8.59
N ASP A 502 7.46 22.79 9.80
CA ASP A 502 8.69 22.23 10.35
C ASP A 502 8.35 21.02 11.23
N MET A 503 8.64 19.82 10.71
CA MET A 503 8.37 18.55 11.39
C MET A 503 9.19 18.35 12.66
N SER A 504 10.33 19.05 12.80
CA SER A 504 11.13 19.00 14.02
C SER A 504 10.43 19.64 15.21
N GLN A 505 9.39 20.46 14.99
CA GLN A 505 8.57 21.08 16.05
C GLN A 505 7.55 20.11 16.66
N LEU A 506 7.37 18.92 16.08
CA LEU A 506 6.48 17.90 16.62
C LEU A 506 7.16 17.22 17.83
N LYS A 507 6.85 17.71 19.04
CA LYS A 507 7.49 17.28 20.30
C LYS A 507 6.71 16.20 21.09
N MET A 508 5.49 15.89 20.68
CA MET A 508 4.71 14.80 21.28
C MET A 508 5.36 13.42 21.01
N PRO A 509 5.18 12.42 21.88
CA PRO A 509 5.57 11.05 21.60
C PRO A 509 4.95 10.52 20.31
N VAL A 510 5.76 9.84 19.48
CA VAL A 510 5.34 9.26 18.20
C VAL A 510 5.64 7.77 18.14
N TYR A 511 4.63 6.97 17.81
CA TYR A 511 4.76 5.57 17.46
C TYR A 511 4.77 5.43 15.94
N ILE A 512 5.82 4.86 15.38
CA ILE A 512 6.03 4.72 13.93
C ILE A 512 6.04 3.23 13.61
N TYR A 513 5.21 2.83 12.65
CA TYR A 513 5.12 1.45 12.19
C TYR A 513 5.45 1.34 10.70
N GLY A 514 6.30 0.39 10.35
CA GLY A 514 6.57 -0.03 8.97
C GLY A 514 6.40 -1.55 8.79
N SER A 515 6.12 -2.00 7.57
CA SER A 515 5.97 -3.42 7.23
C SER A 515 7.16 -3.90 6.39
N ARG A 516 7.80 -5.00 6.79
CA ARG A 516 9.07 -5.49 6.20
C ARG A 516 8.99 -5.72 4.69
N GLU A 517 7.87 -6.23 4.21
CA GLU A 517 7.65 -6.55 2.78
C GLU A 517 6.71 -5.52 2.13
N ASP A 518 6.64 -4.30 2.66
CA ASP A 518 5.83 -3.22 2.10
C ASP A 518 6.50 -2.61 0.86
N HIS A 519 5.81 -2.68 -0.27
CA HIS A 519 6.27 -2.15 -1.55
C HIS A 519 5.63 -0.78 -1.89
N ILE A 520 4.63 -0.36 -1.11
CA ILE A 520 3.94 0.93 -1.26
C ILE A 520 4.62 1.99 -0.40
N VAL A 521 4.89 1.64 0.86
CA VAL A 521 5.67 2.46 1.79
C VAL A 521 6.83 1.59 2.30
N PRO A 522 7.98 1.60 1.60
CA PRO A 522 9.13 0.82 2.01
C PRO A 522 9.46 1.05 3.49
N VAL A 523 9.79 -0.02 4.21
CA VAL A 523 10.04 0.05 5.66
C VAL A 523 11.13 1.06 6.02
N ALA A 524 12.17 1.18 5.18
CA ALA A 524 13.22 2.17 5.36
C ALA A 524 12.72 3.62 5.24
N ALA A 525 11.74 3.86 4.36
CA ALA A 525 11.11 5.17 4.19
C ALA A 525 10.17 5.51 5.35
N ALA A 526 9.43 4.52 5.86
CA ALA A 526 8.67 4.69 7.11
C ALA A 526 9.61 5.01 8.28
N TYR A 527 10.73 4.26 8.40
CA TYR A 527 11.77 4.49 9.40
C TYR A 527 12.39 5.88 9.30
N ALA A 528 12.64 6.39 8.09
CA ALA A 528 13.21 7.72 7.88
C ALA A 528 12.40 8.85 8.57
N SER A 529 11.11 8.65 8.83
CA SER A 529 10.29 9.56 9.65
C SER A 529 10.86 9.78 11.06
N SER A 530 11.55 8.78 11.65
CA SER A 530 12.18 8.91 12.96
C SER A 530 13.35 9.89 12.97
N GLN A 531 13.94 10.17 11.82
CA GLN A 531 15.07 11.10 11.66
C GLN A 531 14.60 12.56 11.50
N VAL A 532 13.30 12.76 11.27
CA VAL A 532 12.71 14.08 10.99
C VAL A 532 11.89 14.60 12.19
N LEU A 533 11.21 13.71 12.90
CA LEU A 533 10.30 14.07 14.00
C LEU A 533 11.06 14.38 15.29
N GLY A 534 10.68 15.49 15.95
CA GLY A 534 11.42 16.03 17.10
C GLY A 534 11.08 15.46 18.48
N GLY A 535 10.07 14.61 18.60
CA GLY A 535 9.57 14.04 19.86
C GLY A 535 10.29 12.76 20.29
N GLU A 536 9.82 12.16 21.38
CA GLU A 536 10.17 10.77 21.71
C GLU A 536 9.61 9.86 20.61
N ARG A 537 10.42 8.94 20.08
CA ARG A 537 9.98 8.04 19.00
C ARG A 537 10.05 6.59 19.46
N ARG A 538 9.11 5.79 18.99
CA ARG A 538 9.14 4.33 19.04
C ARG A 538 8.94 3.81 17.62
N PHE A 539 9.89 3.06 17.09
CA PHE A 539 9.72 2.41 15.79
C PHE A 539 9.51 0.91 15.95
N VAL A 540 8.56 0.38 15.19
CA VAL A 540 8.22 -1.04 15.16
C VAL A 540 8.11 -1.51 13.72
N MET A 541 8.79 -2.60 13.40
CA MET A 541 8.65 -3.24 12.09
C MET A 541 7.76 -4.47 12.22
N GLY A 542 6.67 -4.55 11.46
CA GLY A 542 5.88 -5.78 11.34
C GLY A 542 6.33 -6.65 10.17
N ALA A 543 6.06 -7.95 10.23
CA ALA A 543 6.22 -8.85 9.09
C ALA A 543 5.16 -8.60 8.00
N SER A 544 5.36 -9.20 6.82
CA SER A 544 4.46 -9.11 5.65
C SER A 544 4.39 -7.70 5.02
N GLY A 545 3.55 -7.56 3.99
CA GLY A 545 3.41 -6.33 3.21
C GLY A 545 2.35 -5.36 3.73
N HIS A 546 2.19 -4.24 3.03
CA HIS A 546 1.43 -3.04 3.42
C HIS A 546 0.19 -3.30 4.28
N ILE A 547 -0.76 -4.08 3.77
CA ILE A 547 -2.02 -4.35 4.47
C ILE A 547 -1.91 -5.54 5.42
N ALA A 548 -1.29 -6.64 4.97
CA ALA A 548 -1.23 -7.88 5.74
C ALA A 548 -0.34 -7.80 7.00
N GLY A 549 0.61 -6.86 7.03
CA GLY A 549 1.42 -6.54 8.20
C GLY A 549 0.69 -5.62 9.16
N VAL A 550 0.06 -4.54 8.65
CA VAL A 550 -0.73 -3.61 9.47
C VAL A 550 -1.93 -4.33 10.10
N ILE A 551 -2.69 -5.07 9.30
CA ILE A 551 -3.88 -5.82 9.73
C ILE A 551 -3.48 -7.22 10.20
N ASN A 552 -2.92 -7.29 11.41
CA ASN A 552 -2.50 -8.54 12.03
C ASN A 552 -3.11 -8.70 13.43
N PRO A 553 -4.34 -9.22 13.57
CA PRO A 553 -5.01 -9.31 14.87
C PRO A 553 -4.30 -10.29 15.83
N PRO A 554 -4.08 -9.90 17.12
CA PRO A 554 -3.39 -10.72 18.11
C PRO A 554 -3.99 -12.12 18.30
N ALA A 555 -5.33 -12.23 18.24
CA ALA A 555 -6.05 -13.48 18.47
C ALA A 555 -5.66 -14.60 17.48
N LYS A 556 -5.19 -14.25 16.27
CA LYS A 556 -4.75 -15.22 15.26
C LYS A 556 -3.34 -15.75 15.51
N ASN A 557 -2.56 -15.09 16.38
CA ASN A 557 -1.17 -15.43 16.72
C ASN A 557 -0.30 -15.77 15.49
N LYS A 558 -0.40 -14.94 14.44
CA LYS A 558 0.36 -15.11 13.20
C LYS A 558 1.50 -14.11 13.12
N ARG A 559 2.55 -14.51 12.39
CA ARG A 559 3.71 -13.68 12.03
C ARG A 559 4.52 -13.21 13.25
N SER A 560 5.33 -12.18 13.03
CA SER A 560 6.23 -11.58 14.01
C SER A 560 6.28 -10.07 13.83
N HIS A 561 6.91 -9.39 14.79
CA HIS A 561 7.30 -8.00 14.72
C HIS A 561 8.67 -7.79 15.36
N TRP A 562 9.36 -6.72 15.01
CA TRP A 562 10.69 -6.39 15.51
C TRP A 562 10.67 -5.11 16.32
N LEU A 563 11.36 -5.13 17.45
CA LEU A 563 11.53 -4.00 18.35
C LEU A 563 13.01 -3.84 18.69
N ARG A 564 13.40 -2.60 18.99
CA ARG A 564 14.72 -2.29 19.53
C ARG A 564 14.54 -1.69 20.92
N GLU A 565 15.15 -2.31 21.94
CA GLU A 565 14.90 -1.96 23.34
C GLU A 565 15.79 -0.81 23.86
N ASP A 566 16.93 -0.53 23.21
CA ASP A 566 17.87 0.54 23.61
C ASP A 566 17.35 1.96 23.32
N GLY A 567 16.31 2.08 22.48
CA GLY A 567 15.72 3.37 22.10
C GLY A 567 16.57 4.18 21.11
N GLU A 568 17.58 3.58 20.49
CA GLU A 568 18.48 4.23 19.54
C GLU A 568 17.90 4.24 18.11
N PHE A 569 18.25 5.29 17.36
CA PHE A 569 17.75 5.52 16.00
C PHE A 569 18.91 5.88 15.06
N PRO A 570 19.77 4.91 14.70
CA PRO A 570 20.84 5.15 13.73
C PRO A 570 20.27 5.66 12.40
N GLU A 571 21.06 6.44 11.65
CA GLU A 571 20.60 7.05 10.39
C GLU A 571 20.17 5.98 9.36
N ALA A 572 20.98 4.92 9.22
CA ALA A 572 20.67 3.82 8.31
C ALA A 572 19.71 2.82 8.96
N PHE A 573 18.63 2.49 8.24
CA PHE A 573 17.65 1.50 8.69
C PHE A 573 18.27 0.11 8.93
N ASN A 574 19.27 -0.30 8.13
CA ASN A 574 19.92 -1.59 8.29
C ASN A 574 20.68 -1.70 9.63
N ASP A 575 21.22 -0.60 10.14
CA ASP A 575 21.86 -0.56 11.46
C ASP A 575 20.82 -0.64 12.59
N TRP A 576 19.61 -0.10 12.34
CA TRP A 576 18.48 -0.31 13.26
C TRP A 576 18.09 -1.78 13.29
N LEU A 577 17.94 -2.40 12.11
CA LEU A 577 17.50 -3.78 11.94
C LEU A 577 18.49 -4.81 12.52
N ALA A 578 19.80 -4.55 12.40
CA ALA A 578 20.85 -5.44 12.90
C ALA A 578 20.75 -5.69 14.42
N GLU A 579 20.27 -4.71 15.18
CA GLU A 579 20.11 -4.75 16.65
C GLU A 579 18.66 -4.99 17.08
N ALA A 580 17.73 -5.18 16.13
CA ALA A 580 16.32 -5.37 16.44
C ALA A 580 16.03 -6.84 16.80
N THR A 581 15.26 -7.04 17.86
CA THR A 581 14.84 -8.37 18.31
C THR A 581 13.50 -8.72 17.67
N GLU A 582 13.39 -9.95 17.14
CA GLU A 582 12.13 -10.50 16.63
C GLU A 582 11.26 -11.03 17.79
N TYR A 583 10.01 -10.60 17.84
CA TYR A 583 8.99 -11.07 18.78
C TYR A 583 7.87 -11.77 17.99
N PRO A 584 7.44 -12.97 18.41
CA PRO A 584 6.34 -13.67 17.76
C PRO A 584 5.01 -12.95 18.00
N GLY A 585 4.10 -13.05 17.02
CA GLY A 585 2.74 -12.53 17.11
C GLY A 585 2.60 -11.08 16.63
N SER A 586 1.44 -10.50 16.96
CA SER A 586 1.03 -9.18 16.48
C SER A 586 1.75 -8.02 17.17
N TRP A 587 2.10 -6.99 16.41
CA TRP A 587 2.58 -5.71 16.94
C TRP A 587 1.47 -4.90 17.64
N TRP A 588 0.19 -5.22 17.45
CA TRP A 588 -0.92 -4.48 18.07
C TRP A 588 -0.86 -4.50 19.60
N THR A 589 -0.32 -5.56 20.20
CA THR A 589 -0.17 -5.65 21.66
C THR A 589 0.87 -4.67 22.17
N ASP A 590 1.96 -4.47 21.43
CA ASP A 590 2.98 -3.46 21.75
C ASP A 590 2.41 -2.05 21.63
N TRP A 591 1.76 -1.77 20.49
CA TRP A 591 1.11 -0.49 20.23
C TRP A 591 0.03 -0.16 21.25
N SER A 592 -0.83 -1.11 21.60
CA SER A 592 -1.90 -0.88 22.58
C SER A 592 -1.34 -0.59 23.97
N ALA A 593 -0.26 -1.27 24.38
CA ALA A 593 0.40 -0.99 25.65
C ALA A 593 1.01 0.42 25.66
N TRP A 594 1.69 0.80 24.58
CA TRP A 594 2.24 2.15 24.41
C TRP A 594 1.14 3.21 24.40
N LEU A 595 0.07 3.03 23.63
CA LEU A 595 -1.05 3.97 23.54
C LEU A 595 -1.75 4.14 24.90
N GLY A 596 -1.97 3.04 25.63
CA GLY A 596 -2.53 3.06 26.98
C GLY A 596 -1.71 3.90 27.96
N SER A 597 -0.39 3.91 27.84
CA SER A 597 0.51 4.73 28.69
C SER A 597 0.35 6.23 28.45
N HIS A 598 -0.11 6.64 27.26
CA HIS A 598 -0.36 8.04 26.90
C HIS A 598 -1.81 8.48 27.10
N ALA A 599 -2.73 7.55 27.38
CA ALA A 599 -4.17 7.79 27.38
C ALA A 599 -4.75 8.32 28.71
N GLY A 600 -3.94 8.40 29.77
CA GLY A 600 -4.34 8.95 31.08
C GLY A 600 -5.10 7.95 31.96
N LYS A 601 -5.83 8.44 32.98
CA LYS A 601 -6.60 7.55 33.87
C LYS A 601 -7.86 7.01 33.16
N GLN A 602 -8.44 5.96 33.73
CA GLN A 602 -9.71 5.42 33.26
C GLN A 602 -10.91 6.12 33.94
N LEU A 603 -11.92 6.46 33.13
CA LEU A 603 -13.21 7.04 33.51
C LEU A 603 -14.34 6.07 33.16
N ALA A 604 -15.53 6.29 33.71
CA ALA A 604 -16.71 5.53 33.29
C ALA A 604 -16.99 5.77 31.80
N ALA A 605 -17.33 4.70 31.08
CA ALA A 605 -17.66 4.81 29.66
C ALA A 605 -18.90 5.70 29.44
N PRO A 606 -18.93 6.56 28.40
CA PRO A 606 -20.10 7.34 28.06
C PRO A 606 -21.28 6.41 27.70
N LYS A 607 -22.50 6.82 28.09
CA LYS A 607 -23.73 6.05 27.85
C LYS A 607 -24.43 6.41 26.53
N SER A 608 -24.00 7.50 25.89
CA SER A 608 -24.56 8.03 24.64
C SER A 608 -23.42 8.51 23.75
N TYR A 609 -23.67 8.54 22.45
CA TYR A 609 -22.76 9.13 21.48
C TYR A 609 -22.81 10.66 21.52
N GLY A 610 -21.73 11.26 21.06
CA GLY A 610 -21.58 12.69 20.86
C GLY A 610 -21.73 13.48 22.16
N ARG A 611 -22.25 14.70 22.03
CA ARG A 611 -22.43 15.61 23.17
C ARG A 611 -23.46 16.70 22.87
N ALA A 612 -24.45 16.79 23.78
CA ALA A 612 -25.50 17.80 23.74
C ALA A 612 -26.19 17.89 22.36
N ARG A 613 -26.91 18.97 22.11
CA ARG A 613 -27.61 19.19 20.83
C ARG A 613 -26.65 19.48 19.65
N ALA A 614 -25.43 19.92 19.94
CA ALA A 614 -24.46 20.31 18.92
C ALA A 614 -23.84 19.10 18.18
N TYR A 615 -23.71 17.98 18.88
CA TYR A 615 -23.12 16.74 18.36
C TYR A 615 -24.05 15.57 18.67
N GLU A 616 -25.32 15.65 18.27
CA GLU A 616 -26.25 14.52 18.36
C GLU A 616 -25.85 13.44 17.35
N ALA A 617 -26.15 12.17 17.66
CA ALA A 617 -25.99 11.09 16.70
C ALA A 617 -26.87 11.36 15.47
N ILE A 618 -26.23 11.40 14.29
CA ILE A 618 -26.87 11.71 13.00
C ILE A 618 -27.44 10.43 12.38
N GLU A 619 -26.61 9.40 12.27
CA GLU A 619 -26.94 8.08 11.73
C GLU A 619 -25.99 7.02 12.30
N ASP A 620 -26.36 5.75 12.20
CA ASP A 620 -25.53 4.64 12.65
C ASP A 620 -24.24 4.52 11.81
N ALA A 621 -23.17 4.04 12.44
CA ALA A 621 -21.98 3.61 11.71
C ALA A 621 -22.34 2.49 10.70
N PRO A 622 -21.70 2.45 9.51
CA PRO A 622 -20.48 3.16 9.16
C PRO A 622 -20.71 4.53 8.46
N GLY A 623 -21.94 5.07 8.53
CA GLY A 623 -22.33 6.33 7.88
C GLY A 623 -22.54 6.20 6.38
N ARG A 624 -23.11 7.24 5.75
CA ARG A 624 -23.43 7.22 4.31
C ARG A 624 -22.25 7.57 3.39
N TYR A 625 -21.26 8.33 3.84
CA TYR A 625 -20.14 8.76 2.98
C TYR A 625 -19.28 7.59 2.50
N VAL A 626 -19.10 6.57 3.34
CA VAL A 626 -18.36 5.36 2.98
C VAL A 626 -19.10 4.48 1.96
N LEU A 627 -20.42 4.64 1.83
CA LEU A 627 -21.24 3.85 0.89
C LEU A 627 -21.20 4.42 -0.52
N SER A 628 -20.72 5.65 -0.70
CA SER A 628 -20.58 6.30 -2.01
C SER A 628 -19.55 5.58 -2.88
N LYS A 629 -19.92 5.29 -4.13
CA LYS A 629 -19.02 4.75 -5.16
C LYS A 629 -18.28 5.88 -5.89
N ALA A 630 -17.10 5.58 -6.43
CA ALA A 630 -16.26 6.52 -7.19
C ALA A 630 -16.79 6.84 -8.58
#